data_AF-A0A9P7BI22-F1
#
_entry.id   AF-A0A9P7BI22-F1
#
_cell.length_a   1.000
_cell.length_b   1.000
_cell.length_c   1.000
_cell.angle_alpha   90.00
_cell.angle_beta   90.00
_cell.angle_gamma   90.00
#
_symmetry.space_group_name_H-M   'P 1'
#
loop_
_entity.id
_entity.type
_entity.pdbx_description
1 polymer ?
#
loop_
_entity_poly.entity_id
_entity_poly.type
_entity_poly.pdbx_seq_one_letter_code
_entity_poly.pdbx_strand_id
1 'polypeptide(L)'
;MTMTSWQLSLYINDEAWNKLPKHYQAVVQAASLAAHVSLTARYDARNPAALAQLTASGAQIRTFPRAIMDVAFETTQQAYKDLAA
;
A
#
# COMPACT_ATOMS: atom_id res chain seq x y z
N MET A 1 -9.44 -0.38 15.52
CA MET A 1 -8.04 -0.69 15.22
C MET A 1 -7.95 -0.91 13.72
N THR A 2 -7.73 0.19 13.00
CA THR A 2 -8.04 0.36 11.58
C THR A 2 -7.03 -0.37 10.70
N MET A 3 -7.50 -1.33 9.90
CA MET A 3 -6.77 -1.93 8.78
C MET A 3 -6.39 -0.82 7.79
N THR A 4 -5.14 -0.34 7.87
CA THR A 4 -4.54 0.53 6.85
C THR A 4 -4.11 -0.34 5.68
N SER A 5 -4.78 -0.20 4.53
CA SER A 5 -4.55 -0.94 3.28
C SER A 5 -3.28 -0.49 2.52
N TRP A 6 -2.18 -0.22 3.22
CA TRP A 6 -0.88 0.15 2.67
C TRP A 6 0.16 -0.90 3.04
N GLN A 7 0.03 -2.11 2.50
CA GLN A 7 0.97 -3.21 2.83
C GLN A 7 2.27 -3.05 2.06
N LEU A 8 3.38 -2.91 2.81
CA LEU A 8 4.73 -2.92 2.26
C LEU A 8 5.30 -4.31 2.50
N SER A 9 5.52 -5.06 1.42
CA SER A 9 6.10 -6.39 1.46
C SER A 9 7.58 -6.33 1.14
N LEU A 10 8.41 -6.91 2.02
CA LEU A 10 9.81 -7.14 1.75
C LEU A 10 9.97 -8.56 1.21
N TYR A 11 10.45 -8.69 -0.03
CA TYR A 11 10.78 -9.98 -0.63
C TYR A 11 12.28 -10.25 -0.46
N ILE A 12 12.62 -11.45 -0.01
CA ILE A 12 14.00 -11.93 0.19
C ILE A 12 14.09 -13.31 -0.47
N ASN A 13 15.24 -13.63 -1.04
CA ASN A 13 15.50 -14.98 -1.55
C ASN A 13 15.49 -16.01 -0.41
N ASP A 14 14.79 -17.13 -0.61
CA ASP A 14 14.60 -18.16 0.42
C ASP A 14 15.92 -18.83 0.85
N GLU A 15 16.85 -19.06 -0.08
CA GLU A 15 18.14 -19.68 0.25
C GLU A 15 18.99 -18.76 1.14
N ALA A 16 19.04 -17.47 0.79
CA ALA A 16 19.71 -16.46 1.60
C ALA A 16 19.04 -16.28 2.97
N TRP A 17 17.71 -16.35 3.03
CA TRP A 17 16.94 -16.29 4.28
C TRP A 17 17.28 -17.44 5.22
N ASN A 18 17.31 -18.68 4.70
CA ASN A 18 17.58 -19.88 5.48
C ASN A 18 19.04 -19.96 5.96
N LYS A 19 19.97 -19.30 5.27
CA LYS A 19 21.37 -19.16 5.69
C LYS A 19 21.56 -18.21 6.89
N LEU A 20 20.60 -17.33 7.18
CA LEU A 20 20.70 -16.38 8.27
C LEU A 20 20.43 -17.05 9.63
N PRO A 21 21.21 -16.73 10.68
CA PRO A 21 20.89 -17.12 12.04
C PRO A 21 19.52 -16.60 12.49
N LYS A 22 18.83 -17.34 13.37
CA LYS A 22 17.47 -16.99 13.85
C LYS A 22 17.35 -15.57 14.42
N HIS A 23 18.39 -15.05 15.06
CA HIS A 23 18.37 -13.69 15.60
C HIS A 23 18.40 -12.62 14.49
N TYR A 24 19.13 -12.84 13.40
CA TYR A 24 19.10 -11.95 12.24
C TYR A 24 17.77 -12.03 11.50
N GLN A 25 17.16 -13.21 11.39
CA GLN A 25 15.82 -13.35 10.84
C GLN A 25 14.80 -12.52 11.65
N ALA A 26 14.85 -12.59 12.98
CA ALA A 26 14.00 -11.79 13.85
C ALA A 26 14.22 -10.28 13.69
N VAL A 27 15.47 -9.84 13.54
CA VAL A 27 15.81 -8.43 13.28
C VAL A 27 15.24 -7.96 11.95
N VAL A 28 15.36 -8.75 10.88
CA VAL A 28 14.81 -8.39 9.57
C VAL A 28 13.29 -8.29 9.63
N GLN A 29 12.61 -9.23 10.29
CA GLN A 29 11.16 -9.16 10.49
C GLN A 29 10.74 -7.90 11.27
N ALA A 30 11.44 -7.58 12.36
CA ALA A 30 11.17 -6.38 13.15
C ALA A 30 11.43 -5.09 12.34
N ALA A 31 12.51 -5.06 11.55
CA ALA A 31 12.83 -3.94 10.67
C ALA A 31 11.79 -3.76 9.57
N SER A 32 11.33 -4.85 8.94
CA SER A 32 10.25 -4.82 7.95
C SER A 32 8.96 -4.27 8.54
N LEU A 33 8.58 -4.69 9.75
CA LEU A 33 7.40 -4.18 10.44
C LEU A 33 7.54 -2.68 10.75
N ALA A 34 8.68 -2.26 11.29
CA ALA A 34 8.94 -0.86 11.60
C ALA A 34 8.94 0.01 10.33
N ALA A 35 9.52 -0.48 9.23
CA ALA A 35 9.51 0.20 7.95
C ALA A 35 8.09 0.34 7.39
N HIS A 36 7.30 -0.72 7.45
CA HIS A 36 5.89 -0.71 7.03
C HIS A 36 5.09 0.36 7.79
N VAL A 37 5.19 0.39 9.13
CA VAL A 37 4.47 1.38 9.95
C VAL A 37 4.98 2.80 9.68
N SER A 38 6.30 2.99 9.62
CA SER A 38 6.89 4.31 9.38
C SER A 38 6.53 4.86 8.01
N LEU A 39 6.43 4.02 6.99
CA LEU A 39 6.08 4.45 5.64
C LEU A 39 4.63 4.93 5.60
N THR A 40 3.70 4.14 6.11
CA THR A 40 2.27 4.49 6.18
C THR A 40 2.06 5.83 6.90
N ALA A 41 2.68 5.99 8.08
CA ALA A 41 2.58 7.23 8.86
C ALA A 41 3.14 8.45 8.11
N ARG A 42 4.22 8.27 7.33
CA ARG A 42 4.80 9.36 6.53
C ARG A 42 3.88 9.77 5.38
N TYR A 43 3.22 8.82 4.71
CA TYR A 43 2.26 9.12 3.65
C TYR A 43 1.06 9.88 4.21
N ASP A 44 0.50 9.41 5.34
CA ASP A 44 -0.63 10.09 5.98
C ASP A 44 -0.28 11.53 6.39
N ALA A 45 0.94 11.77 6.88
CA ALA A 45 1.38 13.11 7.29
C ALA A 45 1.71 14.04 6.10
N ARG A 46 2.27 13.51 5.00
CA ARG A 46 2.79 14.33 3.90
C ARG A 46 1.79 14.55 2.77
N ASN A 47 0.90 13.60 2.53
CA ASN A 47 -0.06 13.66 1.41
C ASN A 47 -0.99 14.89 1.48
N PRO A 48 -1.55 15.31 2.64
CA PRO A 48 -2.42 16.48 2.69
C PRO A 48 -1.72 17.78 2.28
N ALA A 49 -0.50 17.99 2.77
CA ALA A 49 0.30 19.17 2.41
C ALA A 49 0.68 19.18 0.93
N ALA A 50 1.09 18.02 0.38
CA ALA A 50 1.38 17.86 -1.04
C ALA A 50 0.14 18.14 -1.92
N LEU A 51 -1.03 17.67 -1.51
CA LEU A 51 -2.29 17.90 -2.22
C LEU A 51 -2.67 19.39 -2.24
N ALA A 52 -2.48 20.09 -1.12
CA ALA A 52 -2.70 21.53 -1.05
C ALA A 52 -1.73 22.29 -1.97
N GLN A 53 -0.46 21.88 -2.01
CA GLN A 53 0.54 22.46 -2.90
C GLN A 53 0.20 22.25 -4.38
N LEU A 54 -0.25 21.05 -4.76
CA LEU A 54 -0.67 20.74 -6.13
C LEU A 54 -1.87 21.60 -6.56
N THR A 55 -2.85 21.78 -5.65
CA THR A 55 -4.01 22.64 -5.89
C THR A 55 -3.60 24.10 -6.09
N ALA A 56 -2.70 24.60 -5.23
CA ALA A 56 -2.15 25.96 -5.35
C ALA A 56 -1.35 26.16 -6.64
N SER A 57 -0.72 25.09 -7.15
CA SER A 57 0.02 25.09 -8.42
C SER A 57 -0.89 24.98 -9.65
N GLY A 58 -2.21 24.96 -9.47
CA GLY A 58 -3.20 24.96 -10.55
C GLY A 58 -3.69 23.58 -10.98
N ALA A 59 -3.31 22.49 -10.29
CA ALA A 59 -3.85 21.17 -10.56
C ALA A 59 -5.34 21.11 -10.16
N GLN A 60 -6.20 20.59 -11.06
CA GLN A 60 -7.62 20.43 -10.79
C GLN A 60 -7.90 19.04 -10.21
N ILE A 61 -8.17 18.98 -8.90
CA ILE A 61 -8.61 17.75 -8.25
C ILE A 61 -10.08 17.51 -8.62
N ARG A 62 -10.36 16.37 -9.26
CA ARG A 62 -11.71 15.95 -9.62
C ARG A 62 -12.00 14.59 -9.01
N THR A 63 -13.17 14.46 -8.41
CA THR A 63 -13.69 13.16 -7.98
C THR A 63 -14.11 12.35 -9.20
N PHE A 64 -13.85 11.05 -9.18
CA PHE A 64 -14.36 10.16 -10.22
C PHE A 64 -15.91 10.16 -10.21
N PRO A 65 -16.57 10.24 -11.38
CA PRO A 65 -18.02 10.12 -11.46
C PRO A 65 -18.50 8.77 -10.92
N ARG A 66 -19.61 8.79 -10.17
CA ARG A 66 -20.14 7.58 -9.53
C ARG A 66 -20.42 6.44 -10.52
N ALA A 67 -20.99 6.77 -11.69
CA ALA A 67 -21.27 5.79 -12.73
C ALA A 67 -20.00 5.04 -13.22
N ILE A 68 -18.84 5.71 -13.27
CA ILE A 68 -17.58 5.05 -13.65
C ILE A 68 -17.07 4.17 -12.50
N MET A 69 -17.20 4.62 -11.27
CA MET A 69 -16.82 3.83 -10.08
C MET A 69 -17.68 2.57 -9.94
N ASP A 70 -18.98 2.65 -10.23
CA ASP A 70 -19.91 1.51 -10.16
C ASP A 70 -19.54 0.46 -11.22
N VAL A 71 -19.31 0.87 -12.47
CA VAL A 71 -18.86 -0.05 -13.55
C VAL A 71 -17.49 -0.64 -13.25
N ALA A 72 -16.56 0.15 -12.71
CA ALA A 72 -15.23 -0.34 -12.31
C ALA A 72 -15.33 -1.38 -11.19
N PHE A 73 -16.24 -1.16 -10.22
CA PHE A 73 -16.50 -2.11 -9.15
C PHE A 73 -17.08 -3.41 -9.71
N GLU A 74 -18.10 -3.37 -10.57
CA GLU A 74 -18.69 -4.55 -11.20
C GLU A 74 -17.66 -5.35 -12.00
N THR A 75 -16.84 -4.66 -12.80
CA THR A 75 -15.77 -5.29 -13.60
C THR A 75 -14.72 -5.95 -12.70
N THR A 76 -14.34 -5.30 -11.61
CA THR A 76 -13.38 -5.84 -10.64
C THR A 76 -13.95 -7.09 -9.95
N GLN A 77 -15.22 -7.07 -9.57
CA GLN A 77 -15.90 -8.23 -8.99
C GLN A 77 -15.98 -9.39 -9.99
N GLN A 78 -16.18 -9.11 -11.28
CA GLN A 78 -16.16 -10.15 -12.31
C GLN A 78 -14.75 -10.75 -12.46
N ALA A 79 -13.71 -9.92 -12.54
CA ALA A 79 -12.33 -10.38 -12.61
C ALA A 79 -11.96 -11.26 -11.39
N TYR A 80 -12.42 -10.90 -10.18
CA TYR A 80 -12.21 -11.74 -9.00
C TYR A 80 -12.90 -13.10 -9.09
N LYS A 81 -14.08 -13.19 -9.71
CA LYS A 81 -14.74 -14.49 -9.95
C LYS A 81 -13.96 -15.33 -10.95
N ASP A 82 -13.48 -14.72 -12.01
CA ASP A 82 -12.71 -15.41 -13.05
C ASP A 82 -11.36 -15.92 -12.52
N LEU A 83 -10.71 -15.16 -11.64
CA LEU A 83 -9.47 -15.56 -10.94
C LEU A 83 -9.69 -16.64 -9.87
N ALA A 84 -10.90 -16.75 -9.33
CA ALA A 84 -11.26 -17.72 -8.29
C ALA A 84 -11.78 -19.06 -8.86
N ALA A 85 -12.01 -19.12 -10.18
CA ALA A 85 -12.38 -20.33 -10.92
C ALA A 85 -11.13 -21.10 -11.38
#